data_AF-A0A8K0JBD8-F1
#
_entry.id   AF-A0A8K0JBD8-F1
#
_cell.length_a   1.000
_cell.length_b   1.000
_cell.length_c   1.000
_cell.angle_alpha   90.00
_cell.angle_beta   90.00
_cell.angle_gamma   90.00
#
_symmetry.space_group_name_H-M   'P 1'
#
loop_
_entity.id
_entity.type
_entity.pdbx_description
1 polymer ?
#
loop_
_entity_poly.entity_id
_entity_poly.type
_entity_poly.pdbx_seq_one_letter_code
_entity_poly.pdbx_strand_id
1 'polypeptide(L)'
;RLEQRWILHAAVDGDRFGQTFYLQAAADKTYISAHGRLVADRRHAQSFVLEYQARGATFTLRRSGTPGRYVSLRTAPATCGRHGACRPRGHIVWDDAEPGLFRIYGVNYRG
;
A
#
# COMPACT_ATOMS: atom_id res chain seq x y z
N ARG A 1 -14.71 4.90 -12.86
CA ARG A 1 -13.31 5.30 -13.11
C ARG A 1 -12.48 4.82 -11.92
N LEU A 2 -11.48 3.95 -12.13
CA LEU A 2 -10.51 3.62 -11.08
C LEU A 2 -9.48 4.75 -11.06
N GLU A 3 -9.58 5.65 -10.08
CA GLU A 3 -8.73 6.85 -10.02
C GLU A 3 -7.33 6.55 -9.49
N GLN A 4 -7.15 5.43 -8.78
CA GLN A 4 -5.89 5.05 -8.17
C GLN A 4 -5.46 3.68 -8.69
N ARG A 5 -4.43 3.68 -9.53
CA ARG A 5 -3.76 2.48 -10.05
C ARG A 5 -2.33 2.49 -9.57
N TRP A 6 -1.89 1.37 -9.03
CA TRP A 6 -0.54 1.17 -8.53
C TRP A 6 0.13 0.04 -9.29
N ILE A 7 1.41 0.22 -9.60
CA ILE A 7 2.27 -0.75 -10.26
C ILE A 7 3.25 -1.27 -9.21
N LEU A 8 3.34 -2.59 -9.08
CA LEU A 8 4.34 -3.25 -8.25
C LEU A 8 5.63 -3.35 -9.06
N HIS A 9 6.68 -2.68 -8.61
CA HIS A 9 8.00 -2.74 -9.22
C HIS A 9 8.91 -3.55 -8.29
N ALA A 10 9.38 -4.71 -8.74
CA ALA A 10 10.28 -5.55 -7.95
C ALA A 10 11.50 -4.74 -7.46
N ALA A 11 11.76 -4.78 -6.16
CA ALA A 11 12.99 -4.28 -5.60
C ALA A 11 14.06 -5.33 -5.89
N VAL A 12 14.86 -5.09 -6.94
CA VAL A 12 15.93 -6.00 -7.33
C VAL A 12 17.07 -5.81 -6.34
N ASP A 13 16.96 -6.47 -5.19
CA ASP A 13 17.89 -6.32 -4.07
C ASP A 13 19.05 -7.36 -4.14
N GLY A 14 19.38 -7.84 -5.35
CA GLY A 14 20.41 -8.87 -5.56
C GLY A 14 20.01 -10.29 -5.17
N ASP A 15 18.87 -10.47 -4.51
CA ASP A 15 18.27 -11.78 -4.25
C ASP A 15 17.30 -12.17 -5.37
N ARG A 16 17.59 -13.29 -6.05
CA ARG A 16 16.79 -13.81 -7.17
C ARG A 16 15.37 -14.23 -6.76
N PHE A 17 15.08 -14.25 -5.47
CA PHE A 17 13.78 -14.59 -4.88
C PHE A 17 13.18 -13.45 -4.05
N GLY A 18 13.63 -12.21 -4.26
CA GLY A 18 13.18 -11.04 -3.51
C GLY A 18 11.65 -10.92 -3.45
N GLN A 19 11.14 -10.80 -2.22
CA GLN A 19 9.71 -10.63 -1.92
C GLN A 19 9.36 -9.15 -1.68
N THR A 20 10.24 -8.25 -2.11
CA THR A 20 10.19 -6.81 -1.87
C THR A 20 9.79 -6.06 -3.14
N PHE A 21 8.91 -5.08 -3.00
CA PHE A 21 8.35 -4.31 -4.11
C PHE A 21 8.27 -2.83 -3.78
N TYR A 22 8.63 -1.97 -4.70
CA TYR A 22 8.23 -0.57 -4.68
C TYR A 22 6.82 -0.42 -5.24
N LEU A 23 6.03 0.48 -4.65
CA LEU A 23 4.70 0.83 -5.15
C LEU A 23 4.78 2.13 -5.94
N GLN A 24 4.55 2.06 -7.24
CA GLN A 24 4.57 3.19 -8.16
C GLN A 24 3.14 3.61 -8.55
N ALA A 25 2.82 4.89 -8.41
CA ALA A 25 1.59 5.45 -8.94
C ALA A 25 1.62 5.41 -10.48
N ALA A 26 0.60 4.79 -11.10
CA ALA A 26 0.56 4.65 -12.55
C ALA A 26 0.37 5.99 -13.29
N ALA A 27 -0.21 6.99 -12.60
CA ALA A 27 -0.58 8.27 -13.21
C ALA A 27 0.64 9.18 -13.47
N ASP A 28 1.54 9.29 -12.49
CA ASP A 28 2.65 10.24 -12.50
C ASP A 28 4.02 9.57 -12.33
N LYS A 29 4.05 8.24 -12.26
CA LYS A 29 5.26 7.41 -12.12
C LYS A 29 6.04 7.68 -10.82
N THR A 30 5.41 8.27 -9.81
CA THR A 30 6.02 8.49 -8.49
C THR A 30 5.89 7.26 -7.59
N TYR A 31 6.72 7.17 -6.55
CA TYR A 31 6.77 6.05 -5.61
C TYR A 31 6.37 6.48 -4.20
N ILE A 32 5.90 5.53 -3.40
CA ILE A 32 5.63 5.76 -1.97
C ILE A 32 6.96 5.76 -1.19
N SER A 33 7.22 6.80 -0.39
CA SER A 33 8.36 6.89 0.52
C SER A 33 8.06 6.29 1.90
N ALA A 34 9.09 6.19 2.76
CA ALA A 34 8.95 5.63 4.12
C ALA A 34 7.95 6.40 5.00
N HIS A 35 7.67 7.65 4.68
CA HIS A 35 6.73 8.53 5.38
C HIS A 35 5.37 8.65 4.68
N GLY A 36 5.10 7.80 3.68
CA GLY A 36 3.83 7.80 2.96
C GLY A 36 3.65 8.96 1.97
N ARG A 37 4.72 9.67 1.62
CA ARG A 37 4.71 10.74 0.61
C ARG A 37 5.07 10.17 -0.76
N LEU A 38 4.64 10.86 -1.82
CA LEU A 38 5.06 10.55 -3.18
C LEU A 38 6.43 11.15 -3.49
N VAL A 39 7.33 10.36 -4.06
CA VAL A 39 8.68 10.76 -4.47
C VAL A 39 8.96 10.30 -5.90
N ALA A 40 9.63 11.14 -6.69
CA ALA A 40 9.98 10.79 -8.07
C ALA A 40 11.20 9.84 -8.15
N ASP A 41 12.18 10.04 -7.27
CA ASP A 41 13.39 9.23 -7.24
C ASP A 41 13.17 7.93 -6.45
N ARG A 42 13.35 6.80 -7.14
CA ARG A 42 13.23 5.45 -6.56
C ARG A 42 14.20 5.21 -5.40
N ARG A 43 15.34 5.90 -5.33
CA ARG A 43 16.30 5.78 -4.21
C ARG A 43 15.71 6.22 -2.87
N HIS A 44 14.68 7.06 -2.90
CA HIS A 44 13.95 7.52 -1.71
C HIS A 44 12.63 6.76 -1.49
N ALA A 45 12.35 5.74 -2.29
CA ALA A 45 11.15 4.94 -2.20
C ALA A 45 11.27 3.91 -1.07
N GLN A 46 10.15 3.61 -0.43
CA GLN A 46 10.01 2.50 0.50
C GLN A 46 9.72 1.22 -0.29
N SER A 47 10.46 0.15 0.00
CA SER A 47 10.08 -1.19 -0.46
C SER A 47 9.12 -1.84 0.55
N PHE A 48 8.22 -2.67 0.04
CA PHE A 48 7.17 -3.33 0.79
C PHE A 48 7.22 -4.83 0.57
N VAL A 49 6.77 -5.59 1.57
CA VAL A 49 6.58 -7.03 1.51
C VAL A 49 5.08 -7.31 1.48
N LEU A 50 4.68 -8.19 0.56
CA LEU A 50 3.32 -8.73 0.47
C LEU A 50 3.32 -10.10 1.12
N GLU A 51 2.61 -10.24 2.24
CA GLU A 51 2.60 -11.48 3.01
C GLU A 51 1.23 -12.16 2.86
N TYR A 52 1.23 -13.44 2.52
CA TYR A 52 0.00 -14.23 2.39
C TYR A 52 -0.46 -14.72 3.77
N GLN A 53 -1.73 -14.47 4.08
CA GLN A 53 -2.42 -14.95 5.27
C GLN A 53 -3.34 -16.09 4.86
N ALA A 54 -2.91 -17.32 5.17
CA ALA A 54 -3.65 -18.54 4.82
C ALA A 54 -5.06 -18.55 5.41
N ARG A 55 -5.22 -18.02 6.63
CA ARG A 55 -6.53 -17.86 7.25
C ARG A 55 -7.31 -16.75 6.54
N GLY A 56 -8.31 -17.15 5.75
CA GLY A 56 -9.18 -16.24 5.00
C GLY A 56 -8.68 -15.89 3.59
N ALA A 57 -7.57 -16.51 3.15
CA ALA A 57 -6.95 -16.30 1.83
C ALA A 57 -6.79 -14.80 1.52
N THR A 58 -6.13 -14.09 2.42
CA THR A 58 -5.88 -12.64 2.30
C THR A 58 -4.39 -12.34 2.23
N PHE A 59 -4.06 -11.10 1.91
CA PHE A 59 -2.71 -10.57 1.89
C PHE A 59 -2.63 -9.38 2.83
N THR A 60 -1.43 -9.16 3.34
CA THR A 60 -1.06 -7.98 4.13
C THR A 60 0.10 -7.26 3.47
N LEU A 61 0.19 -5.97 3.73
CA LEU A 61 1.27 -5.12 3.22
C LEU A 61 2.07 -4.60 4.40
N ARG A 62 3.39 -4.69 4.32
CA ARG A 62 4.30 -4.21 5.37
C ARG A 62 5.52 -3.55 4.76
N ARG A 63 6.10 -2.56 5.44
CA ARG A 63 7.38 -1.96 5.01
C ARG A 63 8.51 -2.98 5.20
N SER A 64 9.41 -3.06 4.22
CA SER A 64 10.63 -3.87 4.34
C SER A 64 11.45 -3.39 5.55
N GLY A 65 12.15 -4.32 6.21
CA GLY A 65 12.96 -3.99 7.39
C GLY A 65 12.19 -3.70 8.69
N THR A 66 10.85 -3.70 8.69
CA THR A 66 10.03 -3.49 9.91
C THR A 66 9.13 -4.68 10.22
N PRO A 67 9.64 -5.79 10.80
CA PRO A 67 8.82 -6.96 11.13
C PRO A 67 7.67 -6.62 12.08
N GLY A 68 6.50 -7.23 11.86
CA GLY A 68 5.34 -7.07 12.75
C GLY A 68 4.66 -5.68 12.72
N ARG A 69 5.03 -4.82 11.77
CA ARG A 69 4.39 -3.51 11.54
C ARG A 69 3.79 -3.48 10.15
N TYR A 70 2.52 -3.15 10.02
CA TYR A 70 1.77 -3.31 8.78
C TYR A 70 1.14 -1.99 8.33
N VAL A 71 0.88 -1.91 7.03
CA VAL A 71 0.04 -0.86 6.47
C VAL A 71 -1.42 -1.23 6.72
N SER A 72 -2.19 -0.31 7.28
CA SER A 72 -3.62 -0.47 7.53
C SER A 72 -4.39 0.78 7.13
N LEU A 73 -5.71 0.62 7.01
CA LEU A 73 -6.65 1.72 6.82
C LEU A 73 -7.48 1.86 8.08
N ARG A 74 -7.42 3.03 8.73
CA ARG A 74 -8.23 3.33 9.91
C ARG A 74 -9.23 4.42 9.59
N THR A 75 -10.43 4.27 10.12
CA THR A 75 -11.46 5.29 10.05
C THR A 75 -11.18 6.34 11.12
N ALA A 76 -10.94 7.58 10.72
CA ALA A 76 -10.91 8.70 11.66
C ALA A 76 -12.34 9.14 11.99
N PRO A 77 -12.58 9.73 13.18
CA PRO A 77 -13.85 10.38 13.51
C PRO A 77 -14.25 11.36 12.40
N ALA A 78 -15.54 11.40 12.08
CA ALA A 78 -16.04 12.27 11.02
C ALA A 78 -15.70 13.73 11.35
N THR A 79 -15.00 14.40 10.43
CA THR A 79 -14.81 15.84 10.53
C THR A 79 -15.99 16.50 9.83
N CYS A 80 -16.76 17.27 10.59
CA CYS A 80 -17.88 18.01 10.05
C CYS A 80 -17.35 19.31 9.45
N GLY A 81 -17.54 19.49 8.14
CA GLY A 81 -17.26 20.77 7.50
C GLY A 81 -18.27 21.84 7.94
N ARG A 82 -17.95 23.12 7.67
CA ARG A 82 -18.79 24.29 7.96
C ARG A 82 -20.23 24.22 7.38
N HIS A 83 -20.48 23.29 6.44
CA HIS A 83 -21.76 23.08 5.76
C HIS A 83 -22.44 21.74 6.07
N GLY A 84 -22.17 21.14 7.23
CA GLY A 84 -23.00 20.06 7.80
C GLY A 84 -22.79 18.65 7.24
N ALA A 85 -22.02 18.46 6.17
CA ALA A 85 -21.66 17.12 5.71
C ALA A 85 -20.49 16.56 6.55
N CYS A 86 -20.82 15.73 7.54
CA CYS A 86 -19.83 14.95 8.28
C CYS A 86 -19.47 13.71 7.44
N ARG A 87 -18.22 13.60 6.99
CA ARG A 87 -17.74 12.40 6.28
C ARG A 87 -16.63 11.73 7.09
N PRO A 88 -16.73 10.41 7.34
CA PRO A 88 -15.60 9.67 7.89
C PRO A 88 -14.42 9.80 6.91
N ARG A 89 -13.26 10.18 7.42
CA ARG A 89 -12.02 10.19 6.64
C ARG A 89 -11.24 8.94 6.99
N GLY A 90 -11.02 8.07 6.00
CA GLY A 90 -10.00 7.04 6.12
C GLY A 90 -8.62 7.69 6.14
N HIS A 91 -7.74 7.20 6.99
CA HIS A 91 -6.32 7.53 6.92
C HIS A 91 -5.50 6.23 6.87
N ILE A 92 -4.35 6.32 6.22
CA ILE A 92 -3.40 5.21 6.14
C ILE A 92 -2.54 5.26 7.40
N VAL A 93 -2.43 4.14 8.10
CA VAL A 93 -1.45 3.92 9.15
C VAL A 93 -0.34 3.07 8.56
N TRP A 94 0.89 3.57 8.58
CA TRP A 94 2.03 2.93 7.92
C TRP A 94 2.74 1.90 8.80
N ASP A 95 2.46 1.90 10.11
CA ASP A 95 3.13 1.10 11.14
C ASP A 95 2.16 0.55 12.20
N ASP A 96 1.07 -0.03 11.73
CA ASP A 96 0.06 -0.60 12.60
C ASP A 96 0.52 -1.97 13.14
N ALA A 97 0.12 -2.30 14.37
CA ALA A 97 0.29 -3.64 14.91
C ALA A 97 -0.74 -4.61 14.30
N GLU A 98 -1.91 -4.10 13.92
CA GLU A 98 -2.93 -4.89 13.25
C GLU A 98 -2.85 -4.69 11.73
N PRO A 99 -2.74 -5.78 10.94
CA PRO A 99 -2.60 -5.66 9.50
C PRO A 99 -3.89 -5.24 8.82
N GLY A 100 -3.77 -4.35 7.83
CA GLY A 100 -4.80 -4.22 6.80
C GLY A 100 -4.82 -5.49 5.93
N LEU A 101 -5.98 -6.13 5.84
CA LEU A 101 -6.19 -7.33 5.02
C LEU A 101 -6.83 -6.96 3.69
N PHE A 102 -6.32 -7.53 2.60
CA PHE A 102 -6.93 -7.40 1.28
C PHE A 102 -6.81 -8.69 0.48
N ARG A 103 -7.55 -8.80 -0.63
CA ARG A 103 -7.47 -9.94 -1.55
C ARG A 103 -6.90 -9.48 -2.87
N ILE A 104 -6.06 -10.32 -3.48
CA ILE A 104 -5.52 -10.11 -4.82
C ILE A 104 -6.28 -11.05 -5.76
N TYR A 105 -6.79 -10.51 -6.86
CA TYR A 105 -7.51 -11.28 -7.88
C TYR A 105 -6.74 -11.18 -9.19
N GLY A 106 -6.52 -12.32 -9.84
CA GLY A 106 -6.03 -12.37 -11.21
C GLY A 106 -7.15 -12.01 -12.18
N VAL A 107 -6.88 -11.09 -13.10
CA VAL A 107 -7.80 -10.74 -14.19
C VAL A 107 -7.15 -11.10 -15.52
N ASN A 108 -7.92 -11.72 -16.41
CA ASN A 108 -7.51 -12.00 -17.77
C ASN A 108 -8.34 -11.13 -18.70
N TYR A 109 -7.69 -10.26 -19.47
CA TYR A 109 -8.33 -9.51 -20.53
C TYR A 109 -8.28 -10.37 -21.79
N ARG A 110 -9.44 -10.86 -22.24
CA ARG A 110 -9.54 -11.39 -23.61
C ARG A 110 -9.26 -10.24 -24.57
N GLY A 111 -8.14 -10.36 -25.30
CA GLY A 111 -7.76 -9.44 -26.37
C GLY A 111 -8.67 -9.56 -27.57
#